data_AF-A0A661R0B2-F1
#
_entry.id   AF-A0A661R0B2-F1
#
_cell.length_a   1.000
_cell.length_b   1.000
_cell.length_c   1.000
_cell.angle_alpha   90.00
_cell.angle_beta   90.00
_cell.angle_gamma   90.00
#
_symmetry.space_group_name_H-M   'P 1'
#
loop_
_entity.id
_entity.type
_entity.pdbx_description
1 polymer ?
#
loop_
_entity_poly.entity_id
_entity_poly.type
_entity_poly.pdbx_seq_one_letter_code
_entity_poly.pdbx_strand_id
1 'polypeptide(L)' 'MRKHELAEHVLAEYNAGPGPTARWKKTPHESHRAAFVEAVDFYPTRHYIKNVLGDYYAYKELWDGGIQAAGK' A
#
# COMPACT_ATOMS: atom_id res chain seq x y z
N MET A 1 15.18 -7.62 -12.68
CA MET A 1 14.24 -7.41 -11.55
C MET A 1 12.84 -7.21 -12.13
N ARG A 2 11.85 -7.99 -11.70
CA ARG A 2 10.44 -7.71 -12.04
C ARG A 2 10.12 -6.31 -11.52
N LYS A 3 9.63 -5.41 -12.38
CA LYS A 3 9.10 -4.10 -11.99
C LYS A 3 7.84 -4.35 -11.16
N HIS A 4 8.00 -4.74 -9.91
CA HIS A 4 6.88 -4.77 -8.99
C HIS A 4 6.55 -3.31 -8.71
N GLU A 5 5.43 -2.85 -9.26
CA GLU A 5 4.85 -1.59 -8.81
C GLU A 5 4.67 -1.67 -7.30
N LEU A 6 4.98 -0.57 -6.60
CA LEU A 6 4.82 -0.52 -5.16
C LEU A 6 3.37 -0.87 -4.81
N ALA A 7 3.16 -1.64 -3.74
CA ALA A 7 1.79 -2.04 -3.33
C ALA A 7 0.88 -0.82 -3.18
N GLU A 8 1.45 0.31 -2.74
CA GLU A 8 0.80 1.60 -2.64
C GLU A 8 0.25 2.11 -3.99
N HIS A 9 0.95 1.88 -5.10
CA HIS A 9 0.50 2.26 -6.44
C HIS A 9 -0.73 1.45 -6.85
N VAL A 10 -0.71 0.14 -6.59
CA VAL A 10 -1.82 -0.77 -6.89
C VAL A 10 -3.05 -0.40 -6.06
N LEU A 11 -2.87 -0.13 -4.77
CA LEU A 11 -3.95 0.26 -3.87
C LEU A 11 -4.54 1.63 -4.23
N ALA A 12 -3.69 2.58 -4.62
CA ALA A 12 -4.13 3.87 -5.13
C ALA A 12 -4.96 3.72 -6.41
N GLU A 13 -4.51 2.91 -7.36
CA GLU A 13 -5.21 2.67 -8.63
C GLU A 13 -6.54 1.95 -8.43
N TYR A 14 -6.59 0.99 -7.50
CA TYR A 14 -7.82 0.28 -7.16
C TYR A 14 -8.88 1.23 -6.56
N ASN A 15 -8.49 2.14 -5.66
CA ASN A 15 -9.44 3.00 -4.96
C ASN A 15 -9.79 4.29 -5.72
N ALA A 16 -8.82 4.91 -6.39
CA ALA A 16 -8.97 6.21 -7.04
C ALA A 16 -8.91 6.15 -8.58
N GLY A 17 -8.58 4.99 -9.16
CA GLY A 17 -8.43 4.79 -10.59
C GLY A 17 -7.05 5.19 -11.15
N PRO A 18 -6.81 4.88 -12.44
CA PRO A 18 -5.51 5.09 -13.08
C PRO A 18 -5.17 6.57 -13.31
N GLY A 19 -6.17 7.44 -13.53
CA GLY A 19 -5.95 8.86 -13.80
C GLY A 19 -5.29 9.60 -12.63
N PRO A 20 -5.88 9.60 -11.43
CA PRO A 20 -5.26 10.18 -10.24
C PRO A 20 -3.94 9.52 -9.88
N THR A 21 -3.86 8.20 -9.96
CA THR A 21 -2.63 7.45 -9.65
C THR A 21 -1.47 7.83 -10.55
N ALA A 22 -1.71 7.97 -11.86
CA ALA A 22 -0.72 8.43 -12.82
C ALA A 22 -0.22 9.86 -12.52
N ARG A 23 -1.06 10.73 -11.94
CA ARG A 23 -0.64 12.06 -11.48
C ARG A 23 0.31 11.96 -10.29
N TRP A 24 -0.01 11.16 -9.28
CA TRP A 24 0.83 10.99 -8.09
C TRP A 24 2.17 10.30 -8.40
N LYS A 25 2.20 9.35 -9.33
CA LYS A 25 3.43 8.70 -9.81
C LYS A 25 4.39 9.64 -10.54
N LYS A 26 3.93 10.81 -11.01
CA LYS A 26 4.81 11.83 -11.61
C LYS A 26 5.46 12.76 -10.59
N THR A 27 5.17 12.59 -9.30
CA THR A 27 5.78 13.39 -8.24
C THR A 27 7.16 12.85 -7.86
N PRO A 28 8.04 13.66 -7.25
CA PRO A 28 9.34 13.18 -6.73
C PRO A 28 9.23 12.08 -5.66
N HIS A 29 8.01 11.78 -5.19
CA HIS A 29 7.74 10.83 -4.12
C HIS A 29 7.47 9.41 -4.61
N GLU A 30 7.36 9.17 -5.93
CA GLU A 30 6.97 7.88 -6.51
C GLU A 30 7.75 6.69 -5.97
N SER A 31 9.08 6.83 -5.84
CA SER A 31 9.98 5.75 -5.42
C SER A 31 10.02 5.54 -3.89
N HIS A 32 9.49 6.49 -3.12
CA HIS A 32 9.52 6.46 -1.66
C HIS A 32 8.13 6.13 -1.12
N ARG A 33 7.88 4.85 -0.80
CA ARG A 33 6.57 4.32 -0.35
C ARG A 33 5.79 5.26 0.58
N ALA A 34 6.37 5.65 1.71
CA ALA A 34 5.71 6.52 2.68
C ALA A 34 5.44 7.92 2.12
N ALA A 35 6.41 8.51 1.40
CA ALA A 35 6.25 9.82 0.81
C ALA A 35 5.19 9.82 -0.31
N PHE A 36 5.11 8.75 -1.11
CA PHE A 36 4.06 8.56 -2.11
C PHE A 36 2.68 8.59 -1.43
N VAL A 37 2.49 7.79 -0.37
CA VAL A 37 1.21 7.74 0.36
C VAL A 37 0.84 9.12 0.91
N GLU A 38 1.79 9.84 1.52
CA GLU A 38 1.52 11.20 2.03
C GLU A 38 1.28 12.25 0.94
N ALA A 39 1.74 12.02 -0.29
CA ALA A 39 1.50 12.88 -1.43
C ALA A 39 0.12 12.67 -2.10
N VAL A 40 -0.61 11.59 -1.75
CA VAL A 40 -1.97 11.34 -2.24
C VAL A 40 -2.90 12.42 -1.69
N ASP A 41 -3.30 13.36 -2.54
CA ASP A 41 -4.15 14.52 -2.20
C ASP A 41 -5.59 14.11 -1.83
N PHE A 42 -6.05 12.95 -2.30
CA PHE A 42 -7.35 12.41 -1.93
C PHE A 42 -7.26 11.75 -0.54
N TYR A 43 -7.71 12.47 0.49
CA TYR A 43 -7.71 11.96 1.86
C TYR A 43 -8.34 10.57 2.02
N PRO A 44 -9.52 10.26 1.44
CA PRO A 44 -10.10 8.92 1.54
C PRO A 44 -9.20 7.82 0.96
N THR A 45 -8.54 8.09 -0.16
CA THR A 45 -7.59 7.16 -0.80
C THR A 45 -6.33 6.98 0.04
N ARG A 46 -5.77 8.07 0.58
CA ARG A 46 -4.63 7.99 1.50
C ARG A 46 -4.96 7.14 2.73
N HIS A 47 -6.11 7.38 3.34
CA HIS A 47 -6.57 6.62 4.50
C HIS A 47 -6.80 5.14 4.15
N TYR A 48 -7.43 4.86 3.01
CA TYR A 48 -7.62 3.51 2.49
C TYR A 48 -6.30 2.73 2.36
N ILE A 49 -5.28 3.33 1.72
CA ILE A 49 -3.97 2.69 1.53
C ILE A 49 -3.35 2.34 2.89
N LYS A 50 -3.37 3.27 3.85
CA LYS A 50 -2.82 3.05 5.19
C LYS A 50 -3.53 1.92 5.93
N ASN A 51 -4.87 1.87 5.87
CA ASN A 51 -5.65 0.83 6.54
C ASN A 51 -5.37 -0.55 5.92
N VAL A 52 -5.39 -0.68 4.60
CA VAL A 52 -5.15 -1.99 3.93
C VAL A 52 -3.74 -2.51 4.22
N LEU A 53 -2.72 -1.64 4.20
CA LEU A 53 -1.36 -2.06 4.54
C LEU A 53 -1.24 -2.43 6.02
N GLY A 54 -1.85 -1.65 6.92
CA GLY A 54 -1.89 -1.94 8.36
C GLY A 54 -2.54 -3.30 8.64
N ASP A 55 -3.73 -3.53 8.09
CA ASP A 55 -4.47 -4.78 8.21
C ASP A 55 -3.65 -5.95 7.63
N TYR A 56 -3.04 -5.79 6.45
CA TYR A 56 -2.20 -6.81 5.85
C TYR A 56 -1.06 -7.25 6.78
N TYR A 57 -0.34 -6.30 7.39
CA TYR A 57 0.74 -6.62 8.31
C TYR A 57 0.22 -7.27 9.59
N ALA A 58 -0.89 -6.77 10.15
CA ALA A 58 -1.51 -7.37 11.33
C ALA A 58 -1.96 -8.82 11.07
N TYR A 59 -2.64 -9.07 9.95
CA TYR A 59 -3.07 -10.43 9.58
C TYR A 59 -1.90 -11.35 9.27
N LYS A 60 -0.85 -10.82 8.62
CA LYS A 60 0.37 -11.59 8.36
C LYS A 60 1.03 -12.04 9.66
N GLU A 61 1.14 -11.15 10.64
CA GLU A 61 1.70 -11.47 11.95
C GLU A 61 0.85 -12.51 12.70
N LEU A 62 -0.47 -12.34 12.71
CA LEU A 62 -1.39 -13.32 13.31
C LEU A 62 -1.31 -14.69 12.64
N TRP A 63 -1.20 -14.72 11.31
CA TRP A 63 -1.11 -15.97 10.54
C TRP A 63 0.22 -16.68 10.75
N ASP A 64 1.34 -15.95 10.64
CA ASP A 64 2.68 -16.50 10.83
C ASP A 64 2.89 -16.93 12.30
N GLY A 65 2.38 -16.16 13.27
CA GLY A 65 2.40 -16.49 14.70
C GLY A 65 1.49 -17.67 15.04
N GLY A 66 0.33 -17.79 14.38
CA GLY A 66 -0.55 -18.96 14.48
C GLY A 66 0.10 -20.23 13.94
N ILE A 67 0.82 -20.14 12.82
CA ILE A 67 1.64 -21.25 12.28
C ILE A 67 2.71 -21.68 13.28
N GLN A 68 3.40 -20.73 13.95
CA GLN A 68 4.41 -21.03 14.96
C GLN A 68 3.82 -21.76 16.19
N ALA A 69 2.60 -21.41 16.59
CA ALA A 69 1.91 -22.06 17.71
C ALA A 69 1.35 -23.45 17.36
N ALA A 70 0.88 -23.66 16.13
CA ALA A 70 0.34 -24.93 15.66
C ALA A 70 1.43 -25.99 15.32
N GLY A 71 2.69 -25.57 15.20
CA GLY A 71 3.84 -26.45 14.93
C GLY A 71 4.59 -26.95 16.17
N LYS A 72 4.12 -26.68 17.39
CA LYS A 72 4.67 -27.18 18.66
C LYS A 72 3.82 -28.30 19.26
#